data_AF-A0A3S4W3L2-F1
#
_entry.id   AF-A0A3S4W3L2-F1
#
_cell.length_a   1.000
_cell.length_b   1.000
_cell.length_c   1.000
_cell.angle_alpha   90.00
_cell.angle_beta   90.00
_cell.angle_gamma   90.00
#
_symmetry.space_group_name_H-M   'P 1'
#
loop_
_entity.id
_entity.type
_entity.pdbx_description
1 polymer ?
#
loop_
_entity_poly.entity_id
_entity_poly.type
_entity_poly.pdbx_seq_one_letter_code
_entity_poly.pdbx_strand_id
1 'polypeptide(L)'
;MEWSNIIVLCSSFFILLFIGVPISFSIGIASLLTIMLSMPFDAAIAVISQKMASGLDSFSLLAIPFFILAGNIMNRGGIAMRLIEFAKVIGGRLPGSLAHVNVLANMMFGSISGSAVASGAAMGGIMSPLQKKEGYDPSFSAAVNIASCPTGLLIPPSNTFIVYSLISGGTSIGALFLAGYIPGILMGLSIMAVIAVIAKKENTRYPQNQPDLKP
;
A
#
# COMPACT_ATOMS: atom_id res chain seq x y z
N MET A 1 5.34 -2.80 43.23
CA MET A 1 4.35 -3.48 42.38
C MET A 1 4.38 -2.96 40.94
N GLU A 2 4.44 -1.65 40.70
CA GLU A 2 4.53 -1.09 39.33
C GLU A 2 5.84 -1.45 38.58
N TRP A 3 6.98 -1.29 39.25
CA TRP A 3 8.30 -1.51 38.62
C TRP A 3 8.56 -2.96 38.19
N SER A 4 8.06 -3.94 38.95
CA SER A 4 8.20 -5.37 38.60
C SER A 4 7.45 -5.70 37.31
N ASN A 5 6.26 -5.12 37.11
CA ASN A 5 5.45 -5.35 35.92
C ASN A 5 6.15 -4.80 34.68
N ILE A 6 6.72 -3.59 34.78
CA ILE A 6 7.46 -2.95 33.67
C ILE A 6 8.72 -3.76 33.34
N ILE A 7 9.49 -4.17 34.34
CA ILE A 7 10.72 -4.93 34.12
C ILE A 7 10.40 -6.27 33.45
N VAL A 8 9.41 -7.02 33.94
CA VAL A 8 9.04 -8.31 33.35
C VAL A 8 8.49 -8.14 31.93
N LEU A 9 7.63 -7.15 31.69
CA LEU A 9 7.11 -6.86 30.35
C LEU A 9 8.23 -6.52 29.37
N CYS A 10 9.08 -5.55 29.69
CA CYS A 10 10.14 -5.10 28.79
C CYS A 10 11.21 -6.17 28.60
N SER A 11 11.68 -6.82 29.67
CA SER A 11 12.74 -7.84 29.57
C SER A 11 12.27 -9.03 28.74
N SER A 12 11.09 -9.59 29.03
CA SER A 12 10.56 -10.73 28.28
C SER A 12 10.29 -10.37 26.82
N PHE A 13 9.74 -9.20 26.53
CA PHE A 13 9.51 -8.73 25.17
C PHE A 13 10.81 -8.62 24.35
N PHE A 14 11.83 -7.95 24.89
CA PHE A 14 13.11 -7.78 24.17
C PHE A 14 13.87 -9.10 24.03
N ILE A 15 13.86 -9.96 25.05
CA ILE A 15 14.50 -11.28 24.98
C ILE A 15 13.86 -12.12 23.85
N LEU A 16 12.53 -12.16 23.79
CA LEU A 16 11.81 -12.91 22.74
C LEU A 16 12.11 -12.35 21.34
N LEU A 17 12.17 -11.03 21.20
CA LEU A 17 12.59 -10.35 19.97
C LEU A 17 14.01 -10.73 19.54
N PHE A 18 14.98 -10.72 20.45
CA PHE A 18 16.37 -11.08 20.16
C PHE A 18 16.55 -12.55 19.77
N ILE A 19 15.70 -13.43 20.29
CA ILE A 19 15.67 -14.86 19.92
C ILE A 19 14.97 -15.07 18.56
N GLY A 20 14.43 -14.02 17.94
CA GLY A 20 13.80 -14.06 16.62
C GLY A 20 12.34 -14.52 16.65
N VAL A 21 11.68 -14.48 17.81
CA VAL A 21 10.26 -14.78 17.93
C VAL A 21 9.46 -13.67 17.23
N PRO A 22 8.43 -14.00 16.42
CA PRO A 22 7.62 -12.97 15.76
C PRO A 22 7.03 -11.98 16.78
N ILE A 23 6.95 -10.71 16.39
CA ILE A 23 6.56 -9.59 17.27
C ILE A 23 5.21 -9.84 17.93
N SER A 24 4.24 -10.41 17.19
CA SER A 24 2.91 -10.74 17.70
C SER A 24 2.94 -11.70 18.89
N PHE A 25 3.73 -12.78 18.80
CA PHE A 25 3.91 -13.73 19.89
C PHE A 25 4.70 -13.13 21.04
N SER A 26 5.71 -12.30 20.74
CA SER A 26 6.49 -11.60 21.76
C SER A 26 5.62 -10.69 22.63
N ILE A 27 4.69 -9.93 22.02
CA ILE A 27 3.73 -9.09 22.75
C ILE A 27 2.79 -9.94 23.61
N GLY A 28 2.23 -11.02 23.05
CA GLY A 28 1.28 -11.88 23.75
C GLY A 28 1.90 -12.57 24.97
N ILE A 29 3.09 -13.17 24.80
CA ILE A 29 3.80 -13.86 25.88
C ILE A 29 4.28 -12.88 26.94
N ALA A 30 4.86 -11.73 26.55
CA ALA A 30 5.30 -10.71 27.50
C ALA A 30 4.12 -10.16 28.34
N SER A 31 2.96 -9.94 27.69
CA SER A 31 1.74 -9.51 28.37
C SER A 31 1.22 -10.59 29.33
N LEU A 32 1.28 -11.87 28.95
CA LEU A 32 0.90 -13.00 29.80
C LEU A 32 1.76 -13.10 31.05
N LEU A 33 3.09 -13.10 30.87
CA LEU A 33 4.04 -13.16 31.98
C LEU A 33 3.86 -12.00 32.96
N THR A 34 3.49 -10.82 32.44
CA THR A 34 3.26 -9.63 33.27
C THR A 34 1.95 -9.72 34.05
N ILE A 35 0.84 -10.15 33.42
CA ILE A 35 -0.46 -10.29 34.09
C ILE A 35 -0.42 -11.38 35.16
N MET A 36 0.36 -12.45 34.94
CA MET A 36 0.56 -13.53 35.91
C MET A 36 1.22 -13.08 37.23
N LEU A 37 1.85 -11.91 37.29
CA LEU A 37 2.36 -11.34 38.54
C LEU A 37 1.25 -10.78 39.44
N SER A 38 0.11 -10.40 38.84
CA SER A 38 -1.01 -9.74 39.53
C SER A 38 -2.25 -10.63 39.65
N MET A 39 -2.34 -11.72 38.89
CA MET A 39 -3.51 -12.59 38.81
C MET A 39 -3.13 -14.09 38.72
N PRO A 40 -3.99 -14.99 39.23
CA PRO A 40 -3.85 -16.43 39.02
C PRO A 40 -3.84 -16.80 37.53
N PHE A 41 -3.19 -17.91 37.20
CA PHE A 41 -3.00 -18.39 35.82
C PHE A 41 -4.31 -18.49 35.03
N ASP A 42 -5.36 -19.06 35.63
CA ASP A 42 -6.66 -19.23 34.97
C ASP A 42 -7.31 -17.89 34.59
N ALA A 43 -7.20 -16.90 35.48
CA ALA A 43 -7.71 -15.56 35.23
C ALA A 43 -6.86 -14.82 34.18
N ALA A 44 -5.53 -14.96 34.23
CA ALA A 44 -4.63 -14.34 33.26
C ALA A 44 -4.89 -14.84 31.82
N ILE A 45 -5.07 -16.16 31.66
CA ILE A 45 -5.41 -16.76 30.36
C ILE A 45 -6.78 -16.29 29.88
N ALA A 46 -7.78 -16.24 30.76
CA ALA A 46 -9.11 -15.77 30.41
C ALA A 46 -9.08 -14.32 29.89
N VAL A 47 -8.36 -13.42 30.59
CA VAL A 47 -8.20 -12.02 30.19
C VAL A 47 -7.53 -11.90 28.83
N ILE A 48 -6.44 -12.64 28.59
CA ILE A 48 -5.72 -12.58 27.31
C ILE A 48 -6.56 -13.15 26.18
N SER A 49 -7.24 -14.28 26.41
CA SER A 49 -8.12 -14.88 25.42
C SER A 49 -9.27 -13.94 25.04
N GLN A 50 -9.87 -13.27 26.03
CA GLN A 50 -10.91 -12.28 25.80
C GLN A 50 -10.36 -11.04 25.07
N LYS A 51 -9.17 -10.56 25.43
CA LYS A 51 -8.53 -9.43 24.74
C LYS A 51 -8.20 -9.77 23.28
N MET A 52 -7.70 -10.98 23.01
CA MET A 52 -7.47 -11.49 21.66
C MET A 52 -8.78 -11.55 20.86
N ALA A 53 -9.85 -12.11 21.44
CA ALA A 53 -11.16 -12.16 20.78
C ALA A 53 -11.72 -10.76 20.49
N SER A 54 -11.66 -9.85 21.47
CA SER A 54 -12.13 -8.46 21.31
C SER A 54 -11.31 -7.67 20.28
N GLY A 55 -10.03 -8.00 20.11
CA GLY A 55 -9.19 -7.37 19.08
C GLY A 55 -9.56 -7.80 17.66
N LEU A 56 -10.11 -9.01 17.51
CA LEU A 56 -10.64 -9.51 16.24
C LEU A 56 -12.04 -8.98 15.93
N ASP A 57 -12.80 -8.61 16.96
CA ASP A 57 -14.15 -8.04 16.84
C ASP A 57 -14.10 -6.53 16.54
N SER A 58 -13.49 -6.17 15.40
CA SER A 58 -13.42 -4.80 14.91
C SER A 58 -14.12 -4.65 13.57
N PHE A 59 -15.04 -3.70 13.47
CA PHE A 59 -15.68 -3.34 12.21
C PHE A 59 -14.65 -2.98 11.12
N SER A 60 -13.52 -2.39 11.51
CA SER A 60 -12.42 -2.07 10.58
C SER A 60 -11.76 -3.33 10.00
N LEU A 61 -11.72 -4.45 10.72
CA LEU A 61 -11.19 -5.72 10.20
C LEU A 61 -12.07 -6.30 9.10
N LEU A 62 -13.40 -6.08 9.13
CA LEU A 62 -14.30 -6.50 8.05
C LEU A 62 -14.02 -5.77 6.74
N ALA A 63 -13.54 -4.53 6.80
CA ALA A 63 -13.22 -3.77 5.59
C ALA A 63 -12.07 -4.42 4.80
N ILE A 64 -11.09 -5.03 5.46
CA ILE A 64 -9.91 -5.64 4.77
C ILE A 64 -10.34 -6.74 3.78
N PRO A 65 -11.11 -7.79 4.16
CA PRO A 65 -11.63 -8.78 3.22
C PRO A 65 -12.47 -8.18 2.10
N PHE A 66 -13.33 -7.21 2.39
CA PHE A 66 -14.17 -6.59 1.35
C PHE A 66 -13.37 -5.77 0.35
N PHE A 67 -12.31 -5.08 0.77
CA PHE A 67 -11.39 -4.39 -0.14
C PHE A 67 -10.59 -5.37 -1.00
N ILE A 68 -10.12 -6.49 -0.42
CA ILE A 68 -9.45 -7.55 -1.18
C ILE A 68 -10.42 -8.17 -2.20
N LEU A 69 -11.66 -8.42 -1.82
CA LEU A 69 -12.71 -8.95 -2.71
C LEU A 69 -13.00 -7.97 -3.86
N ALA A 70 -13.20 -6.69 -3.55
CA ALA A 70 -13.41 -5.65 -4.55
C ALA A 70 -12.23 -5.54 -5.52
N GLY A 71 -10.99 -5.57 -5.02
CA GLY A 71 -9.78 -5.59 -5.85
C GLY A 71 -9.71 -6.80 -6.78
N ASN A 72 -10.05 -7.99 -6.28
CA ASN A 72 -10.10 -9.21 -7.08
C ASN A 72 -11.19 -9.18 -8.17
N ILE A 73 -12.39 -8.68 -7.84
CA ILE A 73 -13.46 -8.47 -8.82
C ILE A 73 -13.01 -7.47 -9.88
N MET A 74 -12.35 -6.37 -9.49
CA MET A 74 -11.86 -5.37 -10.43
C MET A 74 -10.81 -5.93 -11.40
N ASN A 75 -9.87 -6.72 -10.89
CA ASN A 75 -8.81 -7.33 -11.69
C ASN A 75 -9.39 -8.33 -12.70
N ARG A 76 -10.27 -9.24 -12.24
CA ARG A 76 -10.92 -10.23 -13.12
C ARG A 76 -11.98 -9.65 -14.05
N GLY A 77 -12.62 -8.54 -13.67
CA GLY A 77 -13.69 -7.89 -14.43
C GLY A 77 -13.22 -6.96 -15.56
N GLY A 78 -11.91 -6.87 -15.82
CA GLY A 78 -11.34 -6.03 -16.88
C GLY A 78 -11.36 -4.53 -16.60
N ILE A 79 -11.79 -4.12 -15.41
CA ILE A 79 -11.81 -2.70 -15.01
C ILE A 79 -10.38 -2.14 -14.95
N ALA A 80 -9.39 -2.97 -14.57
CA ALA A 80 -7.98 -2.58 -14.59
C ALA A 80 -7.54 -2.03 -15.96
N MET A 81 -7.92 -2.71 -17.05
CA MET A 81 -7.61 -2.25 -18.41
C MET A 81 -8.36 -0.96 -18.78
N ARG A 82 -9.61 -0.81 -18.34
CA ARG A 82 -10.39 0.42 -18.55
C ARG A 82 -9.80 1.62 -17.81
N LEU A 83 -9.25 1.43 -16.61
CA LEU A 83 -8.56 2.49 -15.87
C LEU A 83 -7.28 2.93 -16.59
N ILE A 84 -6.57 1.99 -17.21
CA ILE A 84 -5.41 2.30 -18.05
C ILE A 84 -5.84 3.11 -19.28
N GLU A 85 -6.91 2.71 -19.97
CA GLU A 85 -7.46 3.48 -21.10
C GLU A 85 -7.86 4.89 -20.69
N PHE A 86 -8.47 5.04 -19.51
CA PHE A 86 -8.79 6.34 -18.96
C PHE A 86 -7.52 7.17 -18.63
N ALA A 87 -6.51 6.55 -18.04
CA ALA A 87 -5.21 7.18 -17.80
C ALA A 87 -4.55 7.66 -19.10
N LYS A 88 -4.74 6.94 -20.22
CA LYS A 88 -4.30 7.40 -21.56
C LYS A 88 -5.00 8.67 -22.01
N VAL A 89 -6.30 8.82 -21.75
CA VAL A 89 -7.03 10.03 -22.13
C VAL A 89 -6.48 11.26 -21.40
N ILE A 90 -6.06 11.09 -20.14
CA ILE A 90 -5.51 12.18 -19.31
C ILE A 90 -4.04 12.45 -19.64
N GLY A 91 -3.19 11.42 -19.58
CA GLY A 91 -1.72 11.56 -19.68
C GLY A 91 -1.17 11.44 -21.10
N GLY A 92 -1.97 10.99 -22.07
CA GLY A 92 -1.51 10.60 -23.40
C GLY A 92 -1.03 11.75 -24.29
N ARG A 93 -1.33 13.00 -23.93
CA ARG A 93 -0.95 14.21 -24.69
C ARG A 93 0.30 14.88 -24.15
N LEU A 94 0.91 14.34 -23.10
CA LEU A 94 2.10 14.89 -22.46
C LEU A 94 3.37 14.30 -23.09
N PRO A 95 4.49 15.06 -23.14
CA PRO A 95 5.78 14.54 -23.56
C PRO A 95 6.23 13.43 -22.60
N GLY A 96 6.56 12.25 -23.12
CA GLY A 96 6.74 11.06 -22.27
C GLY A 96 5.42 10.38 -21.89
N SER A 97 4.43 10.43 -22.80
CA SER A 97 3.04 10.04 -22.60
C SER A 97 2.87 8.69 -21.88
N LEU A 98 3.58 7.64 -22.31
CA LEU A 98 3.49 6.31 -21.69
C LEU A 98 4.01 6.26 -20.25
N ALA A 99 4.98 7.11 -19.89
CA ALA A 99 5.46 7.20 -18.51
C ALA A 99 4.43 7.88 -17.62
N HIS A 100 3.79 8.95 -18.09
CA HIS A 100 2.67 9.60 -17.39
C HIS A 100 1.46 8.68 -17.24
N VAL A 101 1.12 7.92 -18.29
CA VAL A 101 0.05 6.92 -18.23
C VAL A 101 0.37 5.85 -17.19
N ASN A 102 1.63 5.40 -17.08
CA ASN A 102 2.04 4.44 -16.06
C ASN A 102 1.82 4.99 -14.64
N VAL A 103 2.21 6.24 -14.38
CA VAL A 103 1.99 6.88 -13.06
C VAL A 103 0.51 6.95 -12.73
N LEU A 104 -0.30 7.48 -13.65
CA LEU A 104 -1.76 7.59 -13.46
C LEU A 104 -2.42 6.23 -13.28
N ALA A 105 -2.00 5.22 -14.04
CA ALA A 105 -2.49 3.86 -13.90
C ALA A 105 -2.11 3.26 -12.54
N ASN A 106 -0.90 3.47 -12.03
CA ASN A 106 -0.50 3.06 -10.68
C ASN A 106 -1.27 3.80 -9.58
N MET A 107 -1.56 5.09 -9.76
CA MET A 107 -2.39 5.87 -8.83
C MET A 107 -3.82 5.32 -8.73
N MET A 108 -4.43 4.93 -9.86
CA MET A 108 -5.81 4.42 -9.91
C MET A 108 -5.92 2.94 -9.57
N PHE A 109 -5.02 2.10 -10.10
CA PHE A 109 -5.04 0.66 -9.84
C PHE A 109 -4.55 0.35 -8.44
N GLY A 110 -3.56 1.09 -7.94
CA GLY A 110 -2.99 0.85 -6.62
C GLY A 110 -3.88 1.27 -5.45
N SER A 111 -4.74 2.28 -5.62
CA SER A 111 -5.79 2.56 -4.64
C SER A 111 -6.74 1.38 -4.52
N ILE A 112 -7.18 0.85 -5.65
CA ILE A 112 -8.16 -0.24 -5.61
C ILE A 112 -7.53 -1.58 -5.22
N SER A 113 -6.30 -1.86 -5.66
CA SER A 113 -5.61 -3.11 -5.32
C SER A 113 -5.07 -3.13 -3.88
N GLY A 114 -4.83 -1.95 -3.29
CA GLY A 114 -4.25 -1.83 -1.95
C GLY A 114 -2.85 -2.45 -1.83
N SER A 115 -2.12 -2.61 -2.93
CA SER A 115 -0.80 -3.24 -2.93
C SER A 115 0.13 -2.59 -3.96
N ALA A 116 1.21 -1.98 -3.46
CA ALA A 116 2.25 -1.43 -4.33
C ALA A 116 2.94 -2.52 -5.16
N VAL A 117 3.18 -3.70 -4.56
CA VAL A 117 3.81 -4.83 -5.26
C VAL A 117 2.90 -5.38 -6.36
N ALA A 118 1.60 -5.53 -6.08
CA ALA A 118 0.64 -5.99 -7.10
C ALA A 118 0.49 -4.98 -8.23
N SER A 119 0.44 -3.69 -7.90
CA SER A 119 0.37 -2.60 -8.89
C SER A 119 1.60 -2.57 -9.76
N GLY A 120 2.80 -2.70 -9.18
CA GLY A 120 4.04 -2.75 -9.94
C GLY A 120 4.18 -3.95 -10.84
N ALA A 121 3.75 -5.13 -10.39
CA ALA A 121 3.73 -6.32 -11.25
C ALA A 121 2.73 -6.17 -12.41
N ALA A 122 1.51 -5.69 -12.13
CA ALA A 122 0.46 -5.54 -13.14
C ALA A 122 0.79 -4.42 -14.15
N MET A 123 1.06 -3.21 -13.67
CA MET A 123 1.39 -2.06 -14.52
C MET A 123 2.74 -2.25 -15.19
N GLY A 124 3.72 -2.82 -14.51
CA GLY A 124 5.00 -3.17 -15.12
C GLY A 124 4.85 -4.17 -16.26
N GLY A 125 4.04 -5.21 -16.08
CA GLY A 125 3.75 -6.21 -17.13
C GLY A 125 3.06 -5.63 -18.35
N ILE A 126 2.19 -4.63 -18.17
CA ILE A 126 1.46 -3.98 -19.26
C ILE A 126 2.30 -2.86 -19.91
N MET A 127 2.94 -2.00 -19.13
CA MET A 127 3.61 -0.78 -19.61
C MET A 127 5.01 -1.06 -20.14
N SER A 128 5.78 -1.98 -19.56
CA SER A 128 7.14 -2.28 -20.02
C SER A 128 7.21 -2.69 -21.50
N PRO A 129 6.38 -3.62 -22.03
CA PRO A 129 6.43 -3.97 -23.45
C PRO A 129 6.01 -2.80 -24.35
N LEU A 130 5.07 -1.96 -23.91
CA LEU A 130 4.59 -0.81 -24.67
C LEU A 130 5.65 0.30 -24.74
N GLN A 131 6.25 0.63 -23.61
CA GLN A 131 7.33 1.59 -23.50
C GLN A 131 8.55 1.13 -24.32
N LYS A 132 8.88 -0.17 -24.31
CA LYS A 132 9.95 -0.74 -25.15
C LYS A 132 9.66 -0.59 -26.65
N LYS A 133 8.41 -0.82 -27.10
CA LYS A 133 8.01 -0.63 -28.51
C LYS A 133 8.17 0.82 -28.97
N GLU A 134 7.87 1.76 -28.08
CA GLU A 134 8.01 3.21 -28.30
C GLU A 134 9.45 3.74 -28.06
N GLY A 135 10.43 2.85 -27.87
CA GLY A 135 11.85 3.23 -27.75
C GLY A 135 12.29 3.76 -26.37
N TYR A 136 11.46 3.62 -25.34
CA TYR A 136 11.85 4.00 -23.98
C TYR A 136 12.98 3.11 -23.46
N ASP A 137 13.89 3.74 -22.70
CA ASP A 137 14.93 3.04 -21.97
C ASP A 137 14.33 2.10 -20.91
N PRO A 138 14.67 0.79 -20.89
CA PRO A 138 14.11 -0.17 -19.93
C PRO A 138 14.37 0.20 -18.46
N SER A 139 15.52 0.82 -18.15
CA SER A 139 15.84 1.25 -16.79
C SER A 139 14.97 2.44 -16.38
N PHE A 140 14.70 3.38 -17.30
CA PHE A 140 13.75 4.46 -17.07
C PHE A 140 12.33 3.94 -16.84
N SER A 141 11.86 3.02 -17.69
CA SER A 141 10.57 2.36 -17.55
C SER A 141 10.39 1.68 -16.18
N ALA A 142 11.39 0.91 -15.76
CA ALA A 142 11.38 0.25 -14.45
C ALA A 142 11.38 1.27 -13.30
N ALA A 143 12.21 2.31 -13.38
CA ALA A 143 12.30 3.35 -12.36
C ALA A 143 10.97 4.10 -12.19
N VAL A 144 10.33 4.50 -13.29
CA VAL A 144 9.01 5.16 -13.26
C VAL A 144 7.96 4.25 -12.63
N ASN A 145 7.96 2.96 -12.99
CA ASN A 145 7.02 2.00 -12.43
C ASN A 145 7.22 1.88 -10.91
N ILE A 146 8.43 1.53 -10.47
CA ILE A 146 8.75 1.32 -9.05
C ILE A 146 8.48 2.58 -8.22
N ALA A 147 8.83 3.76 -8.73
CA ALA A 147 8.61 5.03 -8.03
C ALA A 147 7.11 5.37 -7.88
N SER A 148 6.28 5.02 -8.87
CA SER A 148 4.84 5.33 -8.86
C SER A 148 3.97 4.29 -8.16
N CYS A 149 4.40 3.04 -8.03
CA CYS A 149 3.60 2.00 -7.37
C CYS A 149 3.11 2.34 -5.95
N PRO A 150 3.90 2.98 -5.06
CA PRO A 150 3.45 3.32 -3.73
C PRO A 150 2.38 4.41 -3.69
N THR A 151 2.19 5.22 -4.75
CA THR A 151 1.19 6.30 -4.75
C THR A 151 -0.22 5.74 -4.55
N GLY A 152 -0.49 4.55 -5.10
CA GLY A 152 -1.78 3.89 -4.95
C GLY A 152 -2.10 3.50 -3.51
N LEU A 153 -1.10 3.26 -2.66
CA LEU A 153 -1.35 2.98 -1.24
C LEU A 153 -1.84 4.21 -0.46
N LEU A 154 -1.57 5.41 -0.97
CA LEU A 154 -1.94 6.67 -0.34
C LEU A 154 -3.28 7.22 -0.84
N ILE A 155 -3.65 6.90 -2.08
CA ILE A 155 -4.89 7.41 -2.69
C ILE A 155 -6.05 6.50 -2.25
N PRO A 156 -7.10 7.04 -1.62
CA PRO A 156 -8.25 6.23 -1.23
C PRO A 156 -9.05 5.71 -2.43
N PRO A 157 -9.73 4.56 -2.29
CA PRO A 157 -9.72 3.67 -1.12
C PRO A 157 -8.34 3.02 -0.91
N SER A 158 -7.93 2.71 0.33
CA SER A 158 -6.67 2.00 0.58
C SER A 158 -6.77 1.15 1.83
N ASN A 159 -6.39 -0.12 1.71
CA ASN A 159 -6.32 -1.06 2.85
C ASN A 159 -5.30 -0.62 3.91
N THR A 160 -4.30 0.17 3.54
CA THR A 160 -3.21 0.58 4.42
C THR A 160 -3.72 1.53 5.50
N PHE A 161 -4.66 2.42 5.16
CA PHE A 161 -5.32 3.28 6.14
C PHE A 161 -6.22 2.51 7.11
N ILE A 162 -6.81 1.40 6.67
CA ILE A 162 -7.63 0.55 7.55
C ILE A 162 -6.74 -0.14 8.59
N VAL A 163 -5.61 -0.69 8.14
CA VAL A 163 -4.61 -1.28 9.05
C VAL A 163 -4.07 -0.22 10.02
N TYR A 164 -3.79 0.99 9.53
CA TYR A 164 -3.36 2.10 10.38
C TYR A 164 -4.43 2.50 11.41
N SER A 165 -5.69 2.60 11.01
CA SER A 165 -6.82 2.88 11.92
C SER A 165 -6.86 1.88 13.07
N LEU A 166 -6.68 0.59 12.78
CA LEU A 166 -6.65 -0.48 13.78
C LEU A 166 -5.48 -0.31 14.77
N ILE A 167 -4.26 -0.06 14.27
CA ILE A 167 -3.07 0.01 15.11
C ILE A 167 -3.04 1.31 15.94
N SER A 168 -3.58 2.40 15.41
CA SER A 168 -3.62 3.71 16.08
C SER A 168 -4.71 3.83 17.15
N GLY A 169 -5.46 2.76 17.44
CA GLY A 169 -6.52 2.77 18.45
C GLY A 169 -7.88 3.25 17.93
N GLY A 170 -8.16 3.07 16.64
CA GLY A 170 -9.45 3.38 16.04
C GLY A 170 -9.55 4.76 15.41
N THR A 171 -8.44 5.33 14.90
CA THR A 171 -8.48 6.58 14.14
C THR A 171 -9.52 6.48 13.01
N SER A 172 -10.34 7.51 12.82
CA SER A 172 -11.41 7.50 11.82
C SER A 172 -10.89 7.17 10.42
N ILE A 173 -11.41 6.08 9.84
CA ILE A 173 -11.07 5.66 8.47
C ILE A 173 -11.45 6.76 7.46
N GLY A 174 -12.61 7.41 7.65
CA GLY A 174 -13.03 8.52 6.79
C GLY A 174 -12.07 9.70 6.85
N ALA A 175 -11.54 10.01 8.03
CA ALA A 175 -10.53 11.05 8.19
C ALA A 175 -9.21 10.67 7.51
N LEU A 176 -8.78 9.42 7.63
CA LEU A 176 -7.57 8.91 6.95
C LEU A 176 -7.73 8.91 5.43
N PHE A 177 -8.91 8.57 4.92
CA PHE A 177 -9.19 8.66 3.49
C PHE A 177 -9.10 10.11 3.01
N LEU A 178 -9.78 11.05 3.68
CA LEU A 178 -9.65 12.47 3.37
C LEU A 178 -8.20 12.96 3.43
N ALA A 179 -7.46 12.54 4.45
CA ALA A 179 -6.05 12.88 4.62
C ALA A 179 -5.14 12.27 3.55
N GLY A 180 -5.50 11.11 2.98
CA GLY A 180 -4.70 10.40 1.97
C GLY A 180 -4.73 11.01 0.57
N TYR A 181 -5.82 11.67 0.19
CA TYR A 181 -5.96 12.27 -1.15
C TYR A 181 -4.84 13.25 -1.47
N ILE A 182 -4.57 14.20 -0.57
CA ILE A 182 -3.55 15.24 -0.76
C ILE A 182 -2.15 14.64 -0.98
N PRO A 183 -1.57 13.85 -0.05
CA PRO A 183 -0.24 13.29 -0.21
C PRO A 183 -0.16 12.31 -1.38
N GLY A 184 -1.19 11.50 -1.62
CA GLY A 184 -1.21 10.55 -2.73
C GLY A 184 -1.18 11.24 -4.10
N ILE A 185 -2.02 12.26 -4.29
CA ILE A 185 -2.03 13.07 -5.52
C ILE A 185 -0.72 13.85 -5.66
N LEU A 186 -0.24 14.48 -4.58
CA LEU A 186 1.01 15.23 -4.58
C LEU A 186 2.19 14.35 -4.99
N MET A 187 2.27 13.13 -4.46
CA MET A 187 3.33 12.18 -4.81
C MET A 187 3.26 11.79 -6.29
N GLY A 188 2.07 11.45 -6.79
CA GLY A 188 1.87 11.16 -8.22
C GLY A 188 2.26 12.32 -9.13
N LEU A 189 1.80 13.53 -8.82
CA LEU A 189 2.13 14.74 -9.56
C LEU A 189 3.62 15.07 -9.50
N SER A 190 4.28 14.83 -8.36
CA SER A 190 5.72 15.04 -8.21
C SER A 190 6.52 14.11 -9.14
N ILE A 191 6.11 12.84 -9.23
CA ILE A 191 6.73 11.89 -10.16
C ILE A 191 6.46 12.31 -11.62
N MET A 192 5.25 12.73 -11.94
CA MET A 192 4.92 13.26 -13.26
C MET A 192 5.76 14.50 -13.61
N ALA A 193 6.00 15.40 -12.66
CA ALA A 193 6.85 16.57 -12.88
C ALA A 193 8.29 16.17 -13.22
N VAL A 194 8.85 15.18 -12.50
CA VAL A 194 10.19 14.64 -12.80
C VAL A 194 10.23 14.01 -14.19
N ILE A 195 9.22 13.23 -14.57
CA ILE A 195 9.09 12.65 -15.91
C ILE A 195 9.07 13.73 -16.98
N ALA A 196 8.29 14.80 -16.79
CA ALA A 196 8.19 15.89 -17.75
C ALA A 196 9.53 16.63 -17.93
N VAL A 197 10.30 16.83 -16.85
CA VAL A 197 11.64 17.43 -16.91
C VAL A 197 12.61 16.53 -17.68
N ILE A 198 12.62 15.23 -17.39
CA ILE A 198 13.48 14.26 -18.07
C ILE A 198 13.10 14.14 -19.55
N ALA A 199 11.82 14.01 -19.85
CA ALA A 199 11.30 13.89 -21.22
C ALA A 199 11.61 15.14 -22.06
N LYS A 200 11.55 16.33 -21.46
CA LYS A 200 11.91 17.58 -22.15
C LYS A 200 13.42 17.70 -22.39
N LYS A 201 14.24 17.19 -21.49
CA LYS A 201 15.71 17.20 -21.62
C LYS A 201 16.21 16.17 -22.64
N GLU A 202 15.58 15.00 -22.65
CA GLU A 202 15.85 13.88 -23.55
C GLU A 202 14.91 13.91 -24.77
N ASN A 203 14.69 15.10 -25.33
CA ASN A 203 13.64 15.42 -26.32
C ASN A 203 13.70 14.56 -27.61
N THR A 204 14.80 13.87 -27.84
CA THR A 204 15.07 12.97 -28.98
C THR A 204 14.77 11.49 -28.70
N ARG A 205 14.57 11.08 -27.43
CA ARG A 205 14.51 9.66 -27.04
C ARG A 205 13.10 9.18 -26.65
N TYR A 206 12.18 10.08 -26.29
CA TYR A 206 10.84 9.71 -25.85
C TYR A 206 9.75 10.32 -26.75
N PRO A 207 8.92 9.50 -27.41
CA PRO A 207 7.92 9.98 -28.35
C PRO A 207 6.88 10.88 -27.66
N GLN A 208 6.56 11.99 -28.34
CA GLN A 208 5.61 13.01 -27.90
C GLN A 208 4.18 12.77 -28.41
N ASN A 209 3.99 11.75 -29.25
CA ASN A 209 2.70 11.42 -29.84
C ASN A 209 1.90 10.47 -28.94
N GLN A 210 0.58 10.47 -29.16
CA GLN A 210 -0.33 9.55 -28.50
C GLN A 210 0.03 8.11 -28.93
N PRO A 211 0.39 7.22 -28.00
CA PRO A 211 0.86 5.88 -28.35
C PRO A 211 -0.29 5.06 -28.93
N ASP A 212 -0.12 4.54 -30.15
CA ASP A 212 -1.12 3.69 -30.82
C ASP A 212 -0.99 2.27 -30.26
N LEU A 213 -1.91 1.94 -29.36
CA LEU A 213 -1.88 0.72 -28.56
C LEU A 213 -2.89 -0.31 -29.06
N LYS A 214 -2.93 -0.50 -30.38
CA LYS A 214 -3.61 -1.66 -30.97
C LYS A 214 -2.87 -2.93 -30.51
N PRO A 215 -3.61 -3.95 -30.04
CA PRO A 215 -3.04 -5.22 -29.62
C PRO A 215 -2.25 -5.90 -30.76
#